data_AF-X1QZ95-F1
#
_entry.id   AF-X1QZ95-F1
#
_cell.length_a   1.000
_cell.length_b   1.000
_cell.length_c   1.000
_cell.angle_alpha   90.00
_cell.angle_beta   90.00
_cell.angle_gamma   90.00
#
_symmetry.space_group_name_H-M   'P 1'
#
loop_
_entity.id
_entity.type
_entity.pdbx_description
1 polymer ?
#
loop_
_entity_poly.entity_id
_entity_poly.type
_entity_poly.pdbx_seq_one_letter_code
_entity_poly.pdbx_strand_id
1 'polypeptide(L)'
;MIKQIMGCEYTELGRSVIDGIEVEGFRTTDPAFYGGAMENVELTLWVDVEKWLPVRTEMDFKMNEQMQMHGVIYDYQWDIPIDVGEFEPVIPEDFTAFPTEGMKMPSMSEEAAVEGLKFFAEIFGQYPKKLNLMNLMQEFSALKDSENLTDAGLKLKEEMKQMTKDKDDEHIKKVMEMMRQVQSLGMFYM
;
A
#
# COMPACT_ATOMS: atom_id res chain seq x y z
N MET A 1 14.40 -1.32 -2.72
CA MET A 1 14.50 -0.17 -3.65
C MET A 1 15.52 -0.39 -4.77
N ILE A 2 16.85 -0.23 -4.58
CA ILE A 2 17.81 -0.28 -5.70
C ILE A 2 17.70 -1.58 -6.53
N LYS A 3 17.66 -2.74 -5.87
CA LYS A 3 17.48 -4.04 -6.55
C LYS A 3 16.19 -4.13 -7.37
N GLN A 4 15.12 -3.46 -6.93
CA GLN A 4 13.85 -3.42 -7.67
C GLN A 4 13.99 -2.54 -8.91
N ILE A 5 14.58 -1.34 -8.78
CA ILE A 5 14.82 -0.44 -9.92
C ILE A 5 15.72 -1.12 -10.97
N MET A 6 16.75 -1.84 -10.54
CA MET A 6 17.62 -2.60 -11.45
C MET A 6 16.92 -3.76 -12.17
N GLY A 7 15.78 -4.22 -11.65
CA GLY A 7 14.94 -5.23 -12.29
C GLY A 7 13.88 -4.64 -13.23
N CYS A 8 13.72 -3.32 -13.25
CA CYS A 8 12.76 -2.61 -14.08
C CYS A 8 13.40 -2.04 -15.34
N GLU A 9 12.57 -1.74 -16.34
CA GLU A 9 13.01 -0.85 -17.41
C GLU A 9 13.20 0.57 -16.87
N TYR A 10 14.36 1.17 -17.14
CA TYR A 10 14.67 2.54 -16.72
C TYR A 10 15.33 3.33 -17.85
N THR A 11 15.21 4.65 -17.77
CA THR A 11 15.85 5.64 -18.64
C THR A 11 16.89 6.41 -17.84
N GLU A 12 18.11 6.48 -18.36
CA GLU A 12 19.14 7.38 -17.83
C GLU A 12 18.76 8.84 -18.17
N LEU A 13 18.71 9.69 -17.15
CA LEU A 13 18.38 11.12 -17.30
C LEU A 13 19.63 11.97 -17.55
N GLY A 14 20.83 11.41 -17.35
CA GLY A 14 22.08 12.14 -17.42
C GLY A 14 22.48 12.77 -16.08
N ARG A 15 23.53 13.56 -16.16
CA ARG A 15 24.11 14.26 -15.01
C ARG A 15 23.36 15.52 -14.63
N SER A 16 23.31 15.78 -13.33
CA SER A 16 22.77 17.01 -12.73
C SER A 16 23.56 17.38 -11.48
N VAL A 17 23.14 18.45 -10.81
CA VAL A 17 23.65 18.85 -9.50
C VAL A 17 22.47 19.01 -8.54
N ILE A 18 22.49 18.30 -7.42
CA ILE A 18 21.48 18.39 -6.36
C ILE A 18 22.18 18.68 -5.05
N ASP A 19 21.80 19.77 -4.38
CA ASP A 19 22.38 20.22 -3.12
C ASP A 19 23.92 20.29 -3.12
N GLY A 20 24.49 20.64 -4.28
CA GLY A 20 25.94 20.74 -4.50
C GLY A 20 26.65 19.42 -4.82
N ILE A 21 25.92 18.30 -4.90
CA ILE A 21 26.44 16.97 -5.24
C ILE A 21 26.22 16.74 -6.74
N GLU A 22 27.26 16.34 -7.47
CA GLU A 22 27.12 15.86 -8.85
C GLU A 22 26.44 14.48 -8.84
N VAL A 23 25.34 14.36 -9.57
CA VAL A 23 24.49 13.17 -9.56
C VAL A 23 24.21 12.67 -10.96
N GLU A 24 23.95 11.37 -11.07
CA GLU A 24 23.37 10.73 -12.25
C GLU A 24 21.92 10.33 -11.94
N GLY A 25 21.00 10.63 -12.86
CA GLY A 25 19.57 10.36 -12.69
C GLY A 25 19.12 9.10 -13.43
N PHE A 26 18.25 8.32 -12.78
CA PHE A 26 17.62 7.14 -13.36
C PHE A 26 16.11 7.22 -13.15
N ARG A 27 15.33 7.15 -14.23
CA ARG A 27 13.87 7.19 -14.16
C ARG A 27 13.26 5.87 -14.58
N THR A 28 12.29 5.37 -13.84
CA THR A 28 11.44 4.25 -14.25
C THR A 28 9.96 4.60 -14.14
N THR A 29 9.18 4.13 -15.09
CA THR A 29 7.71 4.14 -15.05
C THR A 29 7.15 2.72 -15.03
N ASP A 30 8.00 1.73 -14.72
CA ASP A 30 7.64 0.33 -14.76
C ASP A 30 6.76 -0.02 -13.55
N PRO A 31 5.51 -0.48 -13.75
CA PRO A 31 4.63 -0.86 -12.65
C PRO A 31 5.19 -2.02 -11.81
N ALA A 32 6.14 -2.81 -12.35
CA ALA A 32 6.81 -3.88 -11.61
C ALA A 32 7.61 -3.38 -10.40
N PHE A 33 8.00 -2.09 -10.36
CA PHE A 33 8.75 -1.52 -9.24
C PHE A 33 8.02 -1.69 -7.89
N TYR A 34 6.69 -1.64 -7.91
CA TYR A 34 5.81 -1.89 -6.76
C TYR A 34 5.01 -3.20 -6.88
N GLY A 35 5.58 -4.22 -7.53
CA GLY A 35 4.90 -5.52 -7.69
C GLY A 35 3.61 -5.44 -8.50
N GLY A 36 3.43 -4.42 -9.34
CA GLY A 36 2.19 -4.20 -10.11
C GLY A 36 1.01 -3.67 -9.28
N ALA A 37 1.22 -3.33 -8.00
CA ALA A 37 0.16 -2.80 -7.13
C ALA A 37 -0.35 -1.42 -7.58
N MET A 38 0.50 -0.64 -8.27
CA MET A 38 0.25 0.72 -8.73
C MET A 38 0.45 0.76 -10.26
N GLU A 39 -0.58 1.21 -10.99
CA GLU A 39 -0.54 1.24 -12.47
C GLU A 39 0.18 2.48 -13.03
N ASN A 40 0.21 3.59 -12.27
CA ASN A 40 0.81 4.85 -12.70
C ASN A 40 1.82 5.31 -11.67
N VAL A 41 3.01 4.70 -11.72
CA VAL A 41 4.16 5.08 -10.90
C VAL A 41 5.22 5.68 -11.81
N GLU A 42 5.75 6.83 -11.42
CA GLU A 42 7.00 7.38 -11.96
C GLU A 42 7.96 7.54 -10.78
N LEU A 43 9.14 6.94 -10.88
CA LEU A 43 10.19 7.08 -9.90
C LEU A 43 11.43 7.64 -10.58
N THR A 44 12.04 8.63 -9.94
CA THR A 44 13.37 9.12 -10.29
C THR A 44 14.33 8.91 -9.12
N LEU A 45 15.41 8.18 -9.38
CA LEU A 45 16.51 7.95 -8.45
C LEU A 45 17.70 8.82 -8.86
N TRP A 46 18.22 9.61 -7.92
CA TRP A 46 19.45 10.38 -8.09
C TRP A 46 20.56 9.77 -7.26
N VAL A 47 21.69 9.49 -7.92
CA VAL A 47 22.83 8.79 -7.35
C VAL A 47 24.07 9.69 -7.42
N ASP A 48 24.80 9.82 -6.32
CA ASP A 48 26.10 10.50 -6.27
C ASP A 48 27.08 9.82 -7.24
N VAL A 49 27.70 10.58 -8.16
CA VAL A 49 28.59 10.02 -9.20
C VAL A 49 29.91 9.47 -8.65
N GLU A 50 30.37 9.97 -7.51
CA GLU A 50 31.61 9.53 -6.89
C GLU A 50 31.37 8.29 -6.02
N LYS A 51 30.33 8.33 -5.19
CA LYS A 51 30.05 7.29 -4.20
C LYS A 51 29.15 6.17 -4.70
N TRP A 52 28.41 6.41 -5.79
CA TRP A 52 27.41 5.50 -6.32
C TRP A 52 26.31 5.13 -5.30
N LEU A 53 25.96 6.09 -4.44
CA LEU A 53 24.92 5.95 -3.42
C LEU A 53 23.75 6.90 -3.71
N PRO A 54 22.50 6.47 -3.46
CA PRO A 54 21.35 7.37 -3.58
C PRO A 54 21.48 8.59 -2.69
N VAL A 55 21.15 9.75 -3.25
CA VAL A 55 21.08 11.01 -2.49
C VAL A 55 19.68 11.62 -2.53
N ARG A 56 18.85 11.21 -3.50
CA ARG A 56 17.45 11.61 -3.59
C ARG A 56 16.63 10.61 -4.38
N THR A 57 15.37 10.46 -3.99
CA THR A 57 14.38 9.69 -4.72
C THR A 57 13.09 10.48 -4.79
N GLU A 58 12.57 10.65 -5.99
CA GLU A 58 11.30 11.31 -6.26
C GLU A 58 10.34 10.28 -6.78
N MET A 59 9.09 10.35 -6.33
CA MET A 59 8.05 9.41 -6.70
C MET A 59 6.75 10.15 -6.93
N ASP A 60 6.19 9.95 -8.12
CA ASP A 60 4.88 10.41 -8.49
C ASP A 60 3.97 9.19 -8.65
N PHE A 61 2.87 9.20 -7.90
CA PHE A 61 1.87 8.15 -7.92
C PHE A 61 0.53 8.74 -8.30
N LYS A 62 -0.09 8.17 -9.33
CA LYS A 62 -1.50 8.42 -9.62
C LYS A 62 -2.32 7.19 -9.23
N MET A 63 -2.96 7.31 -8.08
CA MET A 63 -3.81 6.29 -7.48
C MET A 63 -5.15 6.15 -8.21
N ASN A 64 -5.76 7.27 -8.59
CA ASN A 64 -6.96 7.35 -9.44
C ASN A 64 -7.05 8.75 -10.07
N GLU A 65 -8.18 9.09 -10.72
CA GLU A 65 -8.36 10.42 -11.33
C GLU A 65 -8.34 11.58 -10.33
N GLN A 66 -8.65 11.32 -9.06
CA GLN A 66 -8.84 12.32 -8.02
C GLN A 66 -7.69 12.39 -7.02
N MET A 67 -6.83 11.36 -6.97
CA MET A 67 -5.76 11.23 -5.98
C MET A 67 -4.41 11.04 -6.67
N GLN A 68 -3.59 12.08 -6.55
CA GLN A 68 -2.20 12.12 -6.97
C GLN A 68 -1.33 12.38 -5.74
N MET A 69 -0.23 11.66 -5.62
CA MET A 69 0.73 11.81 -4.54
C MET A 69 2.11 12.03 -5.14
N HIS A 70 2.80 13.06 -4.65
CA HIS A 70 4.20 13.28 -4.92
C HIS A 70 4.97 13.09 -3.61
N GLY A 71 5.99 12.24 -3.63
CA GLY A 71 6.84 11.94 -2.49
C GLY A 71 8.30 12.17 -2.85
N VAL A 72 9.04 12.81 -1.94
CA VAL A 72 10.49 12.99 -2.06
C VAL A 72 11.16 12.41 -0.83
N ILE A 73 12.07 11.47 -1.07
CA ILE A 73 13.01 10.97 -0.05
C ILE A 73 14.35 11.65 -0.33
N TYR A 74 14.89 12.33 0.66
CA TYR A 74 16.12 13.12 0.57
C TYR A 74 16.88 13.05 1.90
N ASP A 75 18.06 13.66 1.96
CA ASP A 75 18.95 13.69 3.13
C ASP A 75 19.39 12.27 3.58
N TYR A 76 19.79 11.46 2.60
CA TYR A 76 20.28 10.12 2.86
C TYR A 76 21.56 10.14 3.69
N GLN A 77 21.54 9.38 4.77
CA GLN A 77 22.69 9.16 5.63
C GLN A 77 23.18 7.72 5.46
N TRP A 78 24.41 7.58 4.98
CA TRP A 78 25.06 6.29 4.70
C TRP A 78 26.20 6.04 5.67
N ASP A 79 26.38 4.78 6.05
CA ASP A 79 27.48 4.31 6.92
C ASP A 79 27.57 5.05 8.26
N ILE A 80 26.42 5.41 8.83
CA ILE A 80 26.36 5.98 10.17
C ILE A 80 26.30 4.86 11.21
N PRO A 81 27.13 4.90 12.27
CA PRO A 81 27.00 3.98 13.38
C PRO A 81 25.67 4.22 14.09
N ILE A 82 24.82 3.20 14.14
CA ILE A 82 23.52 3.27 14.81
C ILE A 82 23.64 2.57 16.17
N ASP A 83 23.21 3.25 17.23
CA ASP A 83 23.09 2.64 18.55
C ASP A 83 21.78 1.83 18.65
N VAL A 84 21.84 0.65 19.28
CA VAL A 84 20.66 -0.23 19.41
C VAL A 84 19.56 0.44 20.25
N GLY A 85 19.94 1.28 21.21
CA GLY A 85 19.02 2.03 22.06
C GLY A 85 18.19 3.07 21.30
N GLU A 86 18.60 3.51 20.11
CA GLU A 86 17.79 4.42 19.26
C GLU A 86 16.50 3.76 18.75
N PHE A 87 16.45 2.42 18.73
CA PHE A 87 15.25 1.67 18.38
C PHE A 87 14.32 1.42 19.58
N GLU A 88 14.71 1.84 20.79
CA GLU A 88 13.84 1.77 21.96
C GLU A 88 12.84 2.94 21.91
N PRO A 89 11.53 2.66 21.76
CA PRO A 89 10.56 3.73 21.64
C PRO A 89 10.43 4.47 22.98
N VAL A 90 10.60 5.79 22.94
CA VAL A 90 10.22 6.66 24.06
C VAL A 90 8.71 6.85 24.02
N ILE A 91 7.99 5.95 24.68
CA ILE A 91 6.52 5.96 24.74
C ILE A 91 6.08 6.99 25.79
N PRO A 92 5.30 8.03 25.43
CA PRO A 92 4.75 8.98 26.39
C PRO A 92 3.89 8.30 27.47
N GLU A 93 3.89 8.84 28.70
CA GLU A 93 3.11 8.26 29.81
C GLU A 93 1.59 8.26 29.56
N ASP A 94 1.10 9.18 28.72
CA ASP A 94 -0.29 9.31 28.31
C ASP A 94 -0.62 8.53 27.02
N PHE A 95 0.35 7.81 26.44
CA PHE A 95 0.12 7.00 25.26
C PHE A 95 -0.78 5.82 25.59
N THR A 96 -1.99 5.84 25.01
CA THR A 96 -2.90 4.70 25.03
C THR A 96 -2.71 3.93 23.73
N ALA A 97 -2.15 2.72 23.80
CA ALA A 97 -2.05 1.85 22.64
C ALA A 97 -3.46 1.53 22.10
N PHE A 98 -3.61 1.54 20.77
CA PHE A 98 -4.81 0.97 20.15
C PHE A 98 -4.92 -0.52 20.54
N PRO A 99 -6.14 -1.03 20.80
CA PRO A 99 -6.33 -2.44 21.14
C PRO A 99 -5.76 -3.35 20.03
N THR A 100 -4.62 -3.98 20.31
CA THR A 100 -3.87 -4.85 19.40
C THR A 100 -4.59 -6.16 19.10
N GLU A 101 -5.63 -6.52 19.87
CA GLU A 101 -6.45 -7.71 19.64
C GLU A 101 -7.29 -7.65 18.35
N GLY A 102 -7.42 -6.47 17.71
CA GLY A 102 -8.19 -6.25 16.49
C GLY A 102 -7.39 -6.22 15.18
N MET A 103 -6.10 -5.84 15.21
CA MET A 103 -5.26 -5.72 14.01
C MET A 103 -4.34 -6.94 13.85
N LYS A 104 -4.92 -8.09 13.51
CA LYS A 104 -4.11 -9.18 12.94
C LYS A 104 -3.71 -8.78 11.53
N MET A 105 -2.41 -8.73 11.25
CA MET A 105 -1.90 -8.54 9.90
C MET A 105 -2.55 -9.55 8.95
N PRO A 106 -2.95 -9.13 7.74
CA PRO A 106 -3.47 -10.03 6.73
C PRO A 106 -2.44 -11.12 6.40
N SER A 107 -2.92 -12.35 6.19
CA SER A 107 -2.05 -13.46 5.80
C SER A 107 -1.73 -13.36 4.32
N MET A 108 -0.47 -13.51 3.95
CA MET A 108 0.00 -13.54 2.55
C MET A 108 0.12 -14.99 2.02
N SER A 109 -0.78 -15.86 2.43
CA SER A 109 -0.81 -17.27 2.00
C SER A 109 -1.75 -17.49 0.82
N GLU A 110 -1.54 -18.56 0.06
CA GLU A 110 -2.43 -18.95 -1.05
C GLU A 110 -3.85 -19.22 -0.53
N GLU A 111 -3.96 -19.87 0.63
CA GLU A 111 -5.24 -20.13 1.30
C GLU A 111 -6.00 -18.81 1.57
N ALA A 112 -5.30 -17.79 2.07
CA ALA A 112 -5.90 -16.49 2.34
C ALA A 112 -6.30 -15.74 1.05
N ALA A 113 -5.56 -15.91 -0.05
CA ALA A 113 -5.93 -15.37 -1.34
C ALA A 113 -7.20 -16.05 -1.91
N VAL A 114 -7.31 -17.38 -1.80
CA VAL A 114 -8.51 -18.13 -2.20
C VAL A 114 -9.72 -17.71 -1.37
N GLU A 115 -9.56 -17.53 -0.06
CA GLU A 115 -10.62 -17.00 0.81
C GLU A 115 -11.08 -15.60 0.39
N GLY A 116 -10.14 -14.71 0.06
CA GLY A 116 -10.47 -13.37 -0.44
C GLY A 116 -11.22 -13.39 -1.77
N LEU A 117 -10.82 -14.27 -2.71
CA LEU A 117 -11.55 -14.46 -3.98
C LEU A 117 -12.96 -14.98 -3.76
N LYS A 118 -13.11 -15.96 -2.86
CA LYS A 118 -14.42 -16.52 -2.49
C LYS A 118 -15.32 -15.45 -1.87
N PHE A 119 -14.77 -14.62 -0.99
CA PHE A 119 -15.48 -13.49 -0.40
C PHE A 119 -16.06 -12.55 -1.47
N PHE A 120 -15.26 -12.16 -2.47
CA PHE A 120 -15.76 -11.31 -3.57
C PHE A 120 -16.88 -11.99 -4.37
N ALA A 121 -16.71 -13.27 -4.72
CA ALA A 121 -17.74 -14.02 -5.43
C ALA A 121 -19.04 -14.13 -4.62
N GLU A 122 -18.94 -14.33 -3.30
CA GLU A 122 -20.09 -14.41 -2.41
C GLU A 122 -20.84 -13.08 -2.28
N ILE A 123 -20.14 -11.95 -2.28
CA ILE A 123 -20.75 -10.62 -2.06
C ILE A 123 -21.23 -9.96 -3.35
N PHE A 124 -20.39 -9.98 -4.39
CA PHE A 124 -20.66 -9.29 -5.66
C PHE A 124 -21.17 -10.24 -6.75
N GLY A 125 -21.22 -11.55 -6.50
CA GLY A 125 -21.62 -12.55 -7.49
C GLY A 125 -20.59 -12.77 -8.60
N GLN A 126 -19.43 -12.13 -8.49
CA GLN A 126 -18.35 -12.16 -9.46
C GLN A 126 -17.00 -11.98 -8.77
N TYR A 127 -15.93 -12.42 -9.42
CA TYR A 127 -14.57 -12.12 -8.98
C TYR A 127 -14.21 -10.64 -9.22
N PRO A 128 -13.21 -10.10 -8.49
CA PRO A 128 -12.76 -8.72 -8.71
C PRO A 128 -12.26 -8.50 -10.13
N LYS A 129 -12.42 -7.28 -10.65
CA LYS A 129 -11.96 -6.95 -12.01
C LYS A 129 -10.44 -6.89 -12.11
N LYS A 130 -9.78 -6.47 -11.03
CA LYS A 130 -8.33 -6.36 -10.91
C LYS A 130 -7.88 -6.82 -9.52
N LEU A 131 -6.75 -7.51 -9.44
CA LEU A 131 -6.24 -8.13 -8.21
C LEU A 131 -5.25 -7.27 -7.42
N ASN A 132 -4.95 -6.04 -7.85
CA ASN A 132 -4.15 -5.13 -7.03
C ASN A 132 -4.98 -4.56 -5.88
N LEU A 133 -4.31 -4.36 -4.74
CA LEU A 133 -4.94 -3.92 -3.48
C LEU A 133 -5.82 -2.68 -3.64
N MET A 134 -5.41 -1.73 -4.48
CA MET A 134 -6.16 -0.50 -4.67
C MET A 134 -7.52 -0.72 -5.33
N ASN A 135 -7.57 -1.48 -6.42
CA ASN A 135 -8.85 -1.80 -7.08
C ASN A 135 -9.74 -2.64 -6.18
N LEU A 136 -9.18 -3.60 -5.45
CA LEU A 136 -9.94 -4.40 -4.48
C LEU A 136 -10.60 -3.53 -3.41
N MET A 137 -9.86 -2.56 -2.87
CA MET A 137 -10.38 -1.62 -1.86
C MET A 137 -11.45 -0.67 -2.42
N GLN A 138 -11.32 -0.25 -3.69
CA GLN A 138 -12.32 0.58 -4.37
C GLN A 138 -13.60 -0.21 -4.66
N GLU A 139 -13.49 -1.43 -5.20
CA GLU A 139 -14.64 -2.32 -5.44
C GLU A 139 -15.36 -2.63 -4.13
N PHE A 140 -14.62 -2.91 -3.05
CA PHE A 140 -15.20 -3.12 -1.73
C PHE A 140 -15.90 -1.87 -1.18
N SER A 141 -15.31 -0.68 -1.33
CA SER A 141 -15.92 0.58 -0.87
C SER A 141 -17.21 0.91 -1.62
N ALA A 142 -17.31 0.53 -2.90
CA ALA A 142 -18.49 0.72 -3.73
C ALA A 142 -19.69 -0.17 -3.33
N LEU A 143 -19.51 -1.10 -2.38
CA LEU A 143 -20.60 -1.95 -1.86
C LEU A 143 -21.78 -1.14 -1.33
N LYS A 144 -21.53 0.05 -0.75
CA LYS A 144 -22.57 0.96 -0.25
C LYS A 144 -23.51 1.45 -1.36
N ASP A 145 -23.00 1.56 -2.57
CA ASP A 145 -23.72 2.15 -3.71
C ASP A 145 -24.09 1.09 -4.77
N SER A 146 -23.60 -0.14 -4.65
CA SER A 146 -23.91 -1.23 -5.58
C SER A 146 -25.38 -1.67 -5.49
N GLU A 147 -26.00 -1.82 -6.65
CA GLU A 147 -27.36 -2.37 -6.84
C GLU A 147 -27.34 -3.87 -7.20
N ASN A 148 -26.21 -4.36 -7.73
CA ASN A 148 -26.02 -5.75 -8.16
C ASN A 148 -25.21 -6.52 -7.11
N LEU A 149 -25.84 -6.79 -5.97
CA LEU A 149 -25.27 -7.60 -4.90
C LEU A 149 -26.01 -8.93 -4.81
N THR A 150 -25.33 -9.96 -4.33
CA THR A 150 -25.99 -11.20 -3.92
C THR A 150 -26.82 -10.96 -2.65
N ASP A 151 -27.60 -11.95 -2.23
CA ASP A 151 -28.29 -11.91 -0.93
C ASP A 151 -27.30 -11.70 0.24
N ALA A 152 -26.11 -12.30 0.17
CA ALA A 152 -25.05 -12.11 1.15
C ALA A 152 -24.49 -10.67 1.10
N GLY A 153 -24.31 -10.11 -0.10
CA GLY A 153 -23.88 -8.72 -0.27
C GLY A 153 -24.92 -7.70 0.20
N LEU A 154 -26.21 -7.94 -0.02
CA LEU A 154 -27.30 -7.10 0.50
C LEU A 154 -27.35 -7.13 2.03
N LYS A 155 -27.21 -8.31 2.62
CA LYS A 155 -27.11 -8.45 4.08
C LYS A 155 -25.91 -7.68 4.62
N LEU A 156 -24.73 -7.84 3.99
CA LEU A 156 -23.53 -7.14 4.40
C LEU A 156 -23.67 -5.61 4.27
N LYS A 157 -24.31 -5.13 3.20
CA LYS A 157 -24.60 -3.70 2.99
C LYS A 157 -25.44 -3.11 4.12
N GLU A 158 -26.49 -3.82 4.54
CA GLU A 158 -27.33 -3.39 5.66
C GLU A 158 -26.59 -3.46 7.00
N GLU A 159 -25.80 -4.51 7.24
CA GLU A 159 -24.94 -4.60 8.42
C GLU A 159 -23.94 -3.43 8.47
N MET A 160 -23.29 -3.07 7.36
CA MET A 160 -22.38 -1.92 7.29
C MET A 160 -23.06 -0.58 7.55
N LYS A 161 -24.34 -0.42 7.16
CA LYS A 161 -25.14 0.79 7.48
C LYS A 161 -25.51 0.88 8.96
N GLN A 162 -25.64 -0.26 9.65
CA GLN A 162 -25.89 -0.31 11.09
C GLN A 162 -24.59 -0.04 11.86
N MET A 163 -23.47 -0.61 11.43
CA MET A 163 -22.14 -0.41 12.03
C MET A 163 -21.64 1.04 11.98
N THR A 164 -22.05 1.85 10.99
CA THR A 164 -21.70 3.28 10.98
C THR A 164 -22.49 4.11 12.00
N LYS A 165 -23.59 3.58 12.54
CA LYS A 165 -24.42 4.24 13.56
C LYS A 165 -24.01 3.84 14.97
N ASP A 166 -23.73 2.56 15.18
CA ASP A 166 -23.31 2.01 16.48
C ASP A 166 -21.80 1.73 16.48
N LYS A 167 -21.04 2.59 17.16
CA LYS A 167 -19.58 2.46 17.30
C LYS A 167 -19.21 1.60 18.51
N ASP A 168 -19.70 0.38 18.58
CA ASP A 168 -19.22 -0.57 19.56
C ASP A 168 -17.96 -1.32 19.06
N ASP A 169 -17.20 -1.88 20.01
CA ASP A 169 -15.94 -2.57 19.72
C ASP A 169 -16.14 -3.86 18.89
N GLU A 170 -17.32 -4.48 18.97
CA GLU A 170 -17.64 -5.73 18.25
C GLU A 170 -17.85 -5.46 16.75
N HIS A 171 -18.55 -4.38 16.42
CA HIS A 171 -18.73 -3.91 15.06
C HIS A 171 -17.42 -3.49 14.42
N ILE A 172 -16.57 -2.76 15.15
CA ILE A 172 -15.23 -2.39 14.68
C ILE A 172 -14.40 -3.64 14.34
N LYS A 173 -14.42 -4.65 15.22
CA LYS A 173 -13.68 -5.91 15.00
C LYS A 173 -14.17 -6.65 13.77
N LYS A 174 -15.49 -6.70 13.55
CA LYS A 174 -16.07 -7.36 12.37
C LYS A 174 -15.71 -6.64 11.07
N VAL A 175 -15.71 -5.31 11.05
CA VAL A 175 -15.23 -4.52 9.88
C VAL A 175 -13.75 -4.79 9.61
N MET A 176 -12.92 -4.80 10.65
CA MET A 176 -11.49 -5.10 10.51
C MET A 176 -11.26 -6.49 9.94
N GLU A 177 -12.02 -7.50 10.35
CA GLU A 177 -11.88 -8.87 9.83
C GLU A 177 -12.25 -8.99 8.35
N MET A 178 -13.30 -8.31 7.90
CA MET A 178 -13.68 -8.28 6.48
C MET A 178 -12.64 -7.55 5.63
N MET A 179 -12.16 -6.40 6.13
CA MET A 179 -11.09 -5.64 5.48
C MET A 179 -9.81 -6.48 5.38
N ARG A 180 -9.51 -7.29 6.39
CA ARG A 180 -8.36 -8.21 6.37
C ARG A 180 -8.47 -9.23 5.25
N GLN A 181 -9.65 -9.74 4.91
CA GLN A 181 -9.83 -10.69 3.80
C GLN A 181 -9.55 -10.02 2.44
N VAL A 182 -10.08 -8.80 2.25
CA VAL A 182 -9.81 -7.99 1.04
C VAL A 182 -8.32 -7.65 0.93
N GLN A 183 -7.69 -7.26 2.04
CA GLN A 183 -6.27 -6.95 2.10
C GLN A 183 -5.39 -8.17 1.86
N SER A 184 -5.73 -9.34 2.41
CA SER A 184 -4.97 -10.58 2.22
C SER A 184 -4.87 -10.96 0.74
N LEU A 185 -5.97 -10.81 -0.01
CA LEU A 185 -5.97 -11.00 -1.46
C LEU A 185 -5.04 -10.03 -2.18
N GLY A 186 -5.11 -8.74 -1.86
CA GLY A 186 -4.26 -7.73 -2.49
C GLY A 186 -2.78 -7.86 -2.12
N MET A 187 -2.47 -8.30 -0.90
CA MET A 187 -1.10 -8.46 -0.41
C MET A 187 -0.41 -9.72 -0.93
N PHE A 188 -1.16 -10.77 -1.29
CA PHE A 188 -0.58 -12.00 -1.85
C PHE A 188 0.11 -11.78 -3.21
N TYR A 189 -0.37 -10.79 -3.99
CA TYR A 189 0.15 -10.49 -5.34
C TYR A 189 1.16 -9.33 -5.38
N MET A 190 1.59 -8.80 -4.23
CA MET A 190 2.66 -7.78 -4.11
C MET A 190 4.02 -8.41 -3.83
#